data_AF-A0A355V296-F1
#
_entry.id   AF-A0A355V296-F1
#
_cell.length_a   1.000
_cell.length_b   1.000
_cell.length_c   1.000
_cell.angle_alpha   90.00
_cell.angle_beta   90.00
_cell.angle_gamma   90.00
#
_symmetry.space_group_name_H-M   'P 1'
#
loop_
_entity.id
_entity.type
_entity.pdbx_description
1 polymer ?
#
loop_
_entity_poly.entity_id
_entity_poly.type
_entity_poly.pdbx_seq_one_letter_code
_entity_poly.pdbx_strand_id
1 'polypeptide(L)'
;MIFFVATPIGNLKDITLRALEVLRAADIIYCEDTRHTLKLLNAYEIKKPLKACHKFNEREAAESIIAAAREGKEIAIVSDAGMPVISDPGNTVCAELKAAGVPYTVIPGANAFLSALVLSAFPACKFAFIGFLPDKAGEKKRVLEKYKNLDMTLCFHVAPQDIDRDICAMYSVFGERRACAVREITKVHEEATEFNLSNGLSGEKRGEYVILVEGAKECENPLNKLTEKEHILHYMRGGMDKTEAVKRAAKDRGVTKSELYKFSIDL
;
A
#
# COMPACT_ATOMS: atom_id res chain seq x y z
N MET A 1 -2.85 -16.53 -24.32
CA MET A 1 -2.83 -16.45 -22.83
C MET A 1 -2.38 -15.04 -22.42
N ILE A 2 -2.91 -14.45 -21.34
CA ILE A 2 -2.55 -13.09 -20.91
C ILE A 2 -1.79 -13.13 -19.58
N PHE A 3 -0.68 -12.41 -19.51
CA PHE A 3 0.21 -12.34 -18.35
C PHE A 3 0.42 -10.90 -17.91
N PHE A 4 0.14 -10.59 -16.64
CA PHE A 4 0.65 -9.37 -15.99
C PHE A 4 2.03 -9.69 -15.41
N VAL A 5 3.06 -8.97 -15.85
CA VAL A 5 4.46 -9.33 -15.57
C VAL A 5 5.12 -8.21 -14.77
N ALA A 6 5.58 -8.56 -13.56
CA ALA A 6 6.35 -7.63 -12.76
C ALA A 6 7.73 -7.33 -13.39
N THR A 7 8.10 -6.06 -13.45
CA THR A 7 9.37 -5.56 -13.97
C THR A 7 10.28 -5.09 -12.82
N PRO A 8 11.60 -4.97 -13.03
CA PRO A 8 12.51 -4.42 -12.03
C PRO A 8 12.12 -3.01 -11.55
N ILE A 9 12.50 -2.65 -10.31
CA ILE A 9 12.26 -1.33 -9.69
C ILE A 9 13.51 -0.45 -9.57
N GLY A 10 14.64 -0.89 -10.14
CA GLY A 10 15.89 -0.12 -10.10
C GLY A 10 17.09 -0.93 -10.58
N ASN A 11 17.16 -2.21 -10.20
CA ASN A 11 18.22 -3.13 -10.64
C ASN A 11 17.68 -4.17 -11.62
N LEU A 12 18.20 -4.17 -12.85
CA LEU A 12 17.77 -5.07 -13.90
C LEU A 12 17.74 -6.54 -13.44
N LYS A 13 18.68 -6.96 -12.59
CA LYS A 13 18.82 -8.34 -12.12
C LYS A 13 17.66 -8.85 -11.27
N ASP A 14 16.75 -7.98 -10.83
CA ASP A 14 15.57 -8.38 -10.05
C ASP A 14 14.44 -8.94 -10.93
N ILE A 15 14.62 -8.95 -12.26
CA ILE A 15 13.69 -9.64 -13.15
C ILE A 15 13.73 -11.15 -12.89
N THR A 16 12.56 -11.80 -12.89
CA THR A 16 12.51 -13.25 -12.71
C THR A 16 12.80 -13.97 -14.03
N LEU A 17 13.33 -15.20 -13.94
CA LEU A 17 13.52 -16.05 -15.13
C LEU A 17 12.20 -16.26 -15.88
N ARG A 18 11.10 -16.47 -15.14
CA ARG A 18 9.76 -16.65 -15.72
C ARG A 18 9.24 -15.38 -16.41
N ALA A 19 9.57 -14.19 -15.92
CA ALA A 19 9.25 -12.94 -16.61
C ALA A 19 9.97 -12.88 -17.96
N LEU A 20 11.26 -13.21 -18.01
CA LEU A 20 12.02 -13.24 -19.28
C LEU A 20 11.47 -14.27 -20.26
N GLU A 21 11.09 -15.46 -19.80
CA GLU A 21 10.44 -16.49 -20.63
C GLU A 21 9.14 -15.97 -21.25
N VAL A 22 8.25 -15.40 -20.43
CA VAL A 22 6.97 -14.84 -20.90
C VAL A 22 7.18 -13.68 -21.88
N LEU A 23 8.08 -12.75 -21.58
CA LEU A 23 8.35 -11.61 -22.47
C LEU A 23 8.96 -12.06 -23.81
N ARG A 24 9.75 -13.14 -23.82
CA ARG A 24 10.27 -13.74 -25.07
C ARG A 24 9.23 -14.54 -25.84
N ALA A 25 8.27 -15.16 -25.15
CA ALA A 25 7.21 -15.94 -25.79
C ALA A 25 6.09 -15.05 -26.36
N ALA A 26 5.71 -13.99 -25.64
CA ALA A 26 4.61 -13.11 -25.99
C ALA A 26 4.66 -12.63 -27.45
N ASP A 27 3.51 -12.59 -28.11
CA ASP A 27 3.36 -12.02 -29.46
C ASP A 27 3.36 -10.48 -29.41
N ILE A 28 2.89 -9.91 -28.30
CA ILE A 28 2.78 -8.47 -28.10
C ILE A 28 2.86 -8.11 -26.61
N ILE A 29 3.47 -6.96 -26.32
CA ILE A 29 3.62 -6.45 -24.96
C ILE A 29 2.90 -5.11 -24.86
N TYR A 30 1.98 -5.01 -23.89
CA TYR A 30 1.33 -3.76 -23.50
C TYR A 30 2.09 -3.16 -22.31
N CYS A 31 2.36 -1.86 -22.37
CA CYS A 31 3.17 -1.17 -21.37
C CYS A 31 2.71 0.27 -21.17
N GLU A 32 3.00 0.85 -20.00
CA GLU A 32 2.66 2.24 -19.70
C GLU A 32 3.42 3.21 -20.60
N ASP A 33 4.77 3.17 -20.60
CA ASP A 33 5.61 3.89 -21.55
C ASP A 33 6.44 2.93 -22.41
N THR A 34 6.18 2.95 -23.71
CA THR A 34 6.91 2.14 -24.70
C THR A 34 8.40 2.45 -24.75
N ARG A 35 8.81 3.71 -24.49
CA ARG A 35 10.21 4.11 -24.49
C ARG A 35 10.94 3.61 -23.25
N HIS A 36 10.26 3.54 -22.11
CA HIS A 36 10.80 2.96 -20.89
C HIS A 36 10.98 1.45 -21.08
N THR A 37 9.90 0.76 -21.47
CA THR A 37 9.89 -0.69 -21.65
C THR A 37 10.87 -1.14 -22.73
N LEU A 38 11.05 -0.36 -23.81
CA LEU A 38 12.04 -0.67 -24.84
C LEU A 38 13.46 -0.78 -24.29
N LYS A 39 13.85 0.05 -23.32
CA LYS A 39 15.18 -0.03 -22.68
C LYS A 39 15.35 -1.34 -21.92
N LEU A 40 14.33 -1.74 -21.16
CA LEU A 40 14.30 -3.01 -20.44
C LEU A 40 14.45 -4.19 -21.42
N LEU A 41 13.65 -4.21 -22.49
CA LEU A 41 13.69 -5.29 -23.48
C LEU A 41 15.04 -5.35 -24.20
N ASN A 42 15.61 -4.19 -24.56
CA ASN A 42 16.94 -4.12 -25.17
C ASN A 42 18.03 -4.68 -24.27
N ALA A 43 17.98 -4.42 -22.96
CA ALA A 43 18.94 -4.97 -21.99
C ALA A 43 18.91 -6.51 -21.90
N TYR A 44 17.79 -7.13 -22.31
CA TYR A 44 17.59 -8.57 -22.34
C TYR A 44 17.55 -9.17 -23.75
N GLU A 45 17.88 -8.36 -24.76
CA GLU A 45 17.88 -8.73 -26.18
C GLU A 45 16.51 -9.26 -26.67
N ILE A 46 15.42 -8.77 -26.07
CA ILE A 46 14.06 -9.14 -26.40
C ILE A 46 13.51 -8.18 -27.46
N LYS A 47 13.10 -8.71 -28.62
CA LYS A 47 12.50 -7.94 -29.71
C LYS A 47 11.03 -8.32 -29.86
N LYS A 48 10.13 -7.46 -29.38
CA LYS A 48 8.68 -7.68 -29.44
C LYS A 48 7.93 -6.39 -29.79
N PRO A 49 6.77 -6.49 -30.46
CA PRO A 49 5.88 -5.35 -30.65
C PRO A 49 5.42 -4.77 -29.32
N LEU A 50 5.52 -3.45 -29.17
CA LEU A 50 5.04 -2.71 -28.01
C LEU A 50 3.74 -1.96 -28.36
N LYS A 51 2.78 -1.98 -27.44
CA LYS A 51 1.60 -1.11 -27.46
C LYS A 51 1.46 -0.37 -26.14
N ALA A 52 0.97 0.86 -26.19
CA ALA A 52 0.75 1.68 -25.01
C ALA A 52 -0.55 1.26 -24.30
N CYS A 53 -0.47 1.10 -22.99
CA CYS A 53 -1.59 0.91 -22.06
C CYS A 53 -1.33 1.79 -20.83
N HIS A 54 -1.79 3.03 -20.89
CA HIS A 54 -1.65 4.03 -19.83
C HIS A 54 -3.03 4.45 -19.32
N LYS A 55 -3.07 5.17 -18.19
CA LYS A 55 -4.33 5.53 -17.47
C LYS A 55 -5.44 6.16 -18.33
N PHE A 56 -5.10 6.81 -19.44
CA PHE A 56 -6.08 7.47 -20.32
C PHE A 56 -6.65 6.59 -21.44
N ASN A 57 -6.08 5.42 -21.72
CA ASN A 57 -6.51 4.54 -22.81
C ASN A 57 -6.77 3.10 -22.38
N GLU A 58 -6.87 2.82 -21.07
CA GLU A 58 -6.98 1.44 -20.58
C GLU A 58 -8.16 0.66 -21.18
N ARG A 59 -9.31 1.32 -21.44
CA ARG A 59 -10.48 0.67 -22.06
C ARG A 59 -10.20 0.25 -23.50
N GLU A 60 -9.66 1.17 -24.30
CA GLU A 60 -9.27 0.89 -25.69
C GLU A 60 -8.18 -0.20 -25.75
N ALA A 61 -7.19 -0.11 -24.86
CA ALA A 61 -6.15 -1.13 -24.72
C ALA A 61 -6.77 -2.48 -24.36
N ALA A 62 -7.71 -2.54 -23.42
CA ALA A 62 -8.41 -3.75 -23.03
C ALA A 62 -9.17 -4.39 -24.19
N GLU A 63 -9.91 -3.61 -24.99
CA GLU A 63 -10.59 -4.09 -26.20
C GLU A 63 -9.60 -4.73 -27.17
N SER A 64 -8.47 -4.05 -27.43
CA SER A 64 -7.41 -4.59 -28.29
C SER A 64 -6.76 -5.86 -27.71
N ILE A 65 -6.58 -5.95 -26.39
CA ILE A 65 -6.04 -7.13 -25.70
C ILE A 65 -7.01 -8.30 -25.84
N ILE A 66 -8.31 -8.08 -25.60
CA ILE A 66 -9.36 -9.10 -25.69
C ILE A 66 -9.43 -9.64 -27.11
N ALA A 67 -9.42 -8.77 -28.12
CA ALA A 67 -9.41 -9.18 -29.53
C ALA A 67 -8.19 -10.06 -29.85
N ALA A 68 -6.98 -9.61 -29.48
CA ALA A 68 -5.76 -10.37 -29.68
C ALA A 68 -5.76 -11.72 -28.95
N ALA A 69 -6.30 -11.78 -27.73
CA ALA A 69 -6.40 -13.02 -26.97
C ALA A 69 -7.35 -14.03 -27.62
N ARG A 70 -8.46 -13.57 -28.21
CA ARG A 70 -9.41 -14.41 -28.96
C ARG A 70 -8.84 -14.95 -30.26
N GLU A 71 -7.86 -14.26 -30.85
CA GLU A 71 -7.05 -14.76 -31.97
C GLU A 71 -6.01 -15.81 -31.54
N GLY A 72 -5.93 -16.13 -30.25
CA GLY A 72 -4.98 -17.11 -29.72
C GLY A 72 -3.60 -16.54 -29.37
N LYS A 73 -3.42 -15.22 -29.42
CA LYS A 73 -2.12 -14.59 -29.12
C LYS A 73 -1.73 -14.70 -27.64
N GLU A 74 -0.42 -14.73 -27.41
CA GLU A 74 0.19 -14.56 -26.09
C GLU A 74 0.50 -13.09 -25.84
N ILE A 75 0.02 -12.58 -24.71
CA ILE A 75 0.06 -11.15 -24.40
C ILE A 75 0.72 -10.96 -23.04
N ALA A 76 1.73 -10.10 -22.97
CA ALA A 76 2.28 -9.63 -21.71
C ALA A 76 1.85 -8.17 -21.45
N ILE A 77 1.57 -7.86 -20.19
CA ILE A 77 1.23 -6.51 -19.72
C ILE A 77 2.25 -6.18 -18.62
N VAL A 78 2.97 -5.07 -18.79
CA VAL A 78 3.98 -4.58 -17.84
C VAL A 78 3.67 -3.14 -17.43
N SER A 79 4.14 -2.73 -16.26
CA SER A 79 4.29 -1.31 -15.91
C SER A 79 5.74 -0.89 -16.03
N ASP A 80 6.00 0.42 -15.95
CA ASP A 80 7.36 0.95 -16.07
C ASP A 80 8.29 0.35 -14.99
N ALA A 81 7.78 0.13 -13.77
CA ALA A 81 8.53 -0.49 -12.70
C ALA A 81 7.63 -1.28 -11.73
N GLY A 82 8.07 -2.48 -11.35
CA GLY A 82 7.41 -3.27 -10.31
C GLY A 82 6.19 -4.03 -10.80
N MET A 83 5.18 -4.17 -9.94
CA MET A 83 4.00 -4.98 -10.21
C MET A 83 2.94 -4.13 -10.92
N PRO A 84 2.51 -4.50 -12.16
CA PRO A 84 1.41 -3.83 -12.84
C PRO A 84 0.17 -3.68 -11.95
N VAL A 85 -0.68 -2.68 -12.23
CA VAL A 85 -1.92 -2.36 -11.49
C VAL A 85 -1.68 -1.67 -10.14
N ILE A 86 -0.51 -1.85 -9.51
CA ILE A 86 -0.28 -1.33 -8.16
C ILE A 86 0.33 0.07 -8.23
N SER A 87 -0.52 1.09 -8.06
CA SER A 87 -0.19 2.50 -8.32
C SER A 87 0.10 2.82 -9.80
N ASP A 88 -0.11 1.84 -10.67
CA ASP A 88 0.07 1.92 -12.12
C ASP A 88 -1.26 1.66 -12.86
N PRO A 89 -1.36 2.01 -14.16
CA PRO A 89 -2.46 1.59 -15.01
C PRO A 89 -2.60 0.05 -15.08
N GLY A 90 -3.80 -0.44 -15.36
CA GLY A 90 -4.09 -1.85 -15.63
C GLY A 90 -5.30 -2.40 -14.88
N ASN A 91 -5.80 -1.73 -13.83
CA ASN A 91 -6.97 -2.21 -13.09
C ASN A 91 -8.22 -2.25 -13.98
N THR A 92 -8.38 -1.26 -14.86
CA THR A 92 -9.49 -1.23 -15.82
C THR A 92 -9.37 -2.41 -16.78
N VAL A 93 -8.16 -2.71 -17.27
CA VAL A 93 -7.90 -3.88 -18.12
C VAL A 93 -8.28 -5.18 -17.41
N CYS A 94 -7.87 -5.37 -16.14
CA CYS A 94 -8.23 -6.54 -15.34
C CYS A 94 -9.76 -6.73 -15.21
N ALA A 95 -10.50 -5.63 -15.06
CA ALA A 95 -11.95 -5.64 -14.95
C ALA A 95 -12.62 -6.02 -16.28
N GLU A 96 -12.20 -5.41 -17.39
CA GLU A 96 -12.71 -5.72 -18.72
C GLU A 96 -12.42 -7.17 -19.13
N LEU A 97 -11.22 -7.68 -18.83
CA LEU A 97 -10.87 -9.09 -19.08
C LEU A 97 -11.77 -10.05 -18.31
N LYS A 98 -12.04 -9.75 -17.03
CA LYS A 98 -12.99 -10.54 -16.21
C LYS A 98 -14.40 -10.49 -16.79
N ALA A 99 -14.88 -9.30 -17.16
CA ALA A 99 -16.21 -9.13 -17.74
C ALA A 99 -16.36 -9.89 -19.08
N ALA A 100 -15.30 -9.95 -19.87
CA ALA A 100 -15.27 -10.67 -21.14
C ALA A 100 -15.02 -12.19 -21.01
N GLY A 101 -14.84 -12.72 -19.79
CA GLY A 101 -14.52 -14.13 -19.55
C GLY A 101 -13.15 -14.56 -20.08
N VAL A 102 -12.23 -13.62 -20.27
CA VAL A 102 -10.89 -13.90 -20.80
C VAL A 102 -9.94 -14.19 -19.64
N PRO A 103 -9.33 -15.39 -19.57
CA PRO A 103 -8.44 -15.74 -18.48
C PRO A 103 -7.11 -14.98 -18.59
N TYR A 104 -6.60 -14.54 -17.44
CA TYR A 104 -5.27 -13.97 -17.28
C TYR A 104 -4.61 -14.49 -16.01
N THR A 105 -3.30 -14.35 -15.93
CA THR A 105 -2.51 -14.70 -14.75
C THR A 105 -1.43 -13.67 -14.48
N VAL A 106 -0.71 -13.84 -13.37
CA VAL A 106 0.32 -12.92 -12.90
C VAL A 106 1.67 -13.63 -12.80
N ILE A 107 2.71 -12.96 -13.27
CA ILE A 107 4.11 -13.33 -13.03
C ILE A 107 4.62 -12.47 -11.87
N PRO A 108 4.83 -13.06 -10.68
CA PRO A 108 5.30 -12.33 -9.52
C PRO A 108 6.73 -11.82 -9.74
N GLY A 109 7.11 -10.79 -8.98
CA GLY A 109 8.42 -10.17 -9.05
C GLY A 109 8.52 -8.96 -8.13
N ALA A 110 9.35 -8.00 -8.51
CA ALA A 110 9.70 -6.86 -7.68
C ALA A 110 8.48 -6.03 -7.25
N ASN A 111 8.49 -5.58 -5.99
CA ASN A 111 7.50 -4.70 -5.41
C ASN A 111 8.18 -3.75 -4.42
N ALA A 112 8.08 -2.44 -4.67
CA ALA A 112 8.80 -1.43 -3.90
C ALA A 112 8.36 -1.39 -2.42
N PHE A 113 7.06 -1.36 -2.14
CA PHE A 113 6.60 -1.20 -0.75
C PHE A 113 6.82 -2.46 0.10
N LEU A 114 6.73 -3.67 -0.48
CA LEU A 114 7.05 -4.90 0.26
C LEU A 114 8.55 -4.94 0.62
N SER A 115 9.40 -4.54 -0.32
CA SER A 115 10.85 -4.43 -0.07
C SER A 115 11.14 -3.38 1.01
N ALA A 116 10.46 -2.23 0.95
CA ALA A 116 10.57 -1.19 1.96
C ALA A 116 10.09 -1.64 3.35
N LEU A 117 9.04 -2.48 3.42
CA LEU A 117 8.54 -3.05 4.68
C LEU A 117 9.58 -3.97 5.33
N VAL A 118 10.31 -4.75 4.52
CA VAL A 118 11.43 -5.57 5.01
C VAL A 118 12.59 -4.67 5.49
N LEU A 119 12.98 -3.68 4.68
CA LEU A 119 14.10 -2.79 4.97
C LEU A 119 13.87 -1.90 6.20
N SER A 120 12.64 -1.51 6.48
CA SER A 120 12.29 -0.66 7.63
C SER A 120 12.22 -1.40 8.96
N ALA A 121 12.17 -2.73 8.95
CA ALA A 121 11.96 -3.56 10.14
C ALA A 121 10.68 -3.22 10.96
N PHE A 122 9.69 -2.56 10.37
CA PHE A 122 8.40 -2.32 11.01
C PHE A 122 7.56 -3.60 11.06
N PRO A 123 6.58 -3.71 11.98
CA PRO A 123 5.69 -4.87 12.02
C PRO A 123 5.03 -5.15 10.66
N ALA A 124 5.27 -6.35 10.13
CA ALA A 124 4.84 -6.75 8.78
C ALA A 124 3.72 -7.81 8.77
N CYS A 125 3.20 -8.22 9.94
CA CYS A 125 2.12 -9.21 10.03
C CYS A 125 0.81 -8.67 9.43
N LYS A 126 0.53 -7.39 9.65
CA LYS A 126 -0.56 -6.64 9.03
C LYS A 126 -0.01 -5.27 8.65
N PHE A 127 -0.40 -4.80 7.48
CA PHE A 127 -0.06 -3.48 7.00
C PHE A 127 -1.14 -2.99 6.04
N ALA A 128 -1.21 -1.67 5.86
CA ALA A 128 -2.03 -1.05 4.84
C ALA A 128 -1.12 -0.41 3.79
N PHE A 129 -1.35 -0.72 2.52
CA PHE A 129 -0.78 0.04 1.41
C PHE A 129 -1.77 1.11 0.97
N ILE A 130 -1.36 2.36 1.04
CA ILE A 130 -2.18 3.52 0.69
C ILE A 130 -1.82 4.05 -0.71
N GLY A 131 -0.57 3.86 -1.14
CA GLY A 131 -0.05 4.42 -2.38
C GLY A 131 0.26 5.91 -2.25
N PHE A 132 0.03 6.68 -3.32
CA PHE A 132 0.29 8.11 -3.36
C PHE A 132 -0.85 8.92 -2.71
N LEU A 133 -0.48 9.97 -1.97
CA LEU A 133 -1.46 10.89 -1.40
C LEU A 133 -1.95 11.91 -2.45
N PRO A 134 -3.22 12.34 -2.38
CA PRO A 134 -3.74 13.40 -3.24
C PRO A 134 -2.98 14.72 -3.08
N ASP A 135 -2.82 15.48 -4.16
CA ASP A 135 -2.13 16.79 -4.10
C ASP A 135 -2.86 17.82 -3.25
N LYS A 136 -4.20 17.84 -3.31
CA LYS A 136 -5.02 18.82 -2.59
C LYS A 136 -4.99 18.55 -1.09
N ALA A 137 -4.53 19.53 -0.31
CA ALA A 137 -4.35 19.41 1.14
C ALA A 137 -5.61 18.92 1.88
N GLY A 138 -6.80 19.43 1.54
CA GLY A 138 -8.05 18.99 2.18
C GLY A 138 -8.40 17.53 1.87
N GLU A 139 -8.16 17.07 0.65
CA GLU A 139 -8.40 15.69 0.26
C GLU A 139 -7.38 14.74 0.89
N LYS A 140 -6.11 15.14 0.90
CA LYS A 140 -5.02 14.45 1.60
C LYS A 140 -5.35 14.23 3.07
N LYS A 141 -5.74 15.30 3.78
CA LYS A 141 -6.15 15.20 5.19
C LYS A 141 -7.31 14.21 5.36
N ARG A 142 -8.35 14.31 4.52
CA ARG A 142 -9.50 13.40 4.54
C ARG A 142 -9.11 11.93 4.31
N VAL A 143 -8.14 11.67 3.44
CA VAL A 143 -7.62 10.31 3.21
C VAL A 143 -6.87 9.82 4.45
N LEU A 144 -5.96 10.62 4.99
CA LEU A 144 -5.17 10.27 6.18
C LEU A 144 -6.05 9.98 7.40
N GLU A 145 -7.10 10.77 7.66
CA GLU A 145 -7.98 10.58 8.82
C GLU A 145 -8.63 9.18 8.86
N LYS A 146 -8.87 8.55 7.70
CA LYS A 146 -9.42 7.18 7.62
C LYS A 146 -8.49 6.14 8.24
N TYR A 147 -7.18 6.40 8.20
CA TYR A 147 -6.14 5.46 8.63
C TYR A 147 -5.56 5.81 10.00
N LYS A 148 -6.03 6.92 10.60
CA LYS A 148 -5.49 7.44 11.86
C LYS A 148 -5.51 6.43 12.98
N ASN A 149 -6.56 5.62 13.13
CA ASN A 149 -6.68 4.69 14.26
C ASN A 149 -6.25 3.26 13.93
N LEU A 150 -5.65 3.02 12.75
CA LEU A 150 -5.16 1.68 12.40
C LEU A 150 -3.90 1.35 13.18
N ASP A 151 -3.90 0.22 13.87
CA ASP A 151 -2.83 -0.34 14.71
C ASP A 151 -1.78 -1.13 13.91
N MET A 152 -1.68 -0.87 12.61
CA MET A 152 -0.81 -1.58 11.67
C MET A 152 0.04 -0.62 10.85
N THR A 153 1.17 -1.11 10.34
CA THR A 153 2.09 -0.30 9.52
C THR A 153 1.38 0.28 8.30
N LEU A 154 1.56 1.57 8.05
CA LEU A 154 0.99 2.28 6.91
C LEU A 154 2.09 2.56 5.89
N CYS A 155 1.89 2.16 4.63
CA CYS A 155 2.88 2.30 3.56
C CYS A 155 2.39 3.29 2.50
N PHE A 156 3.21 4.30 2.20
CA PHE A 156 2.93 5.36 1.23
C PHE A 156 4.03 5.42 0.19
N HIS A 157 3.65 5.59 -1.07
CA HIS A 157 4.60 6.03 -2.11
C HIS A 157 4.64 7.56 -2.11
N VAL A 158 5.84 8.12 -2.20
CA VAL A 158 6.03 9.58 -2.14
C VAL A 158 7.04 10.01 -3.19
N ALA A 159 6.66 11.00 -4.00
CA ALA A 159 7.57 11.62 -4.94
C ALA A 159 8.54 12.57 -4.20
N PRO A 160 9.80 12.71 -4.65
CA PRO A 160 10.83 13.42 -3.90
C PRO A 160 10.45 14.88 -3.60
N GLN A 161 9.77 15.56 -4.52
CA GLN A 161 9.31 16.93 -4.36
C GLN A 161 8.17 17.09 -3.32
N ASP A 162 7.48 16.01 -2.97
CA ASP A 162 6.31 16.02 -2.10
C ASP A 162 6.60 15.52 -0.68
N ILE A 163 7.81 15.02 -0.40
CA ILE A 163 8.18 14.40 0.88
C ILE A 163 7.86 15.28 2.08
N ASP A 164 8.36 16.52 2.08
CA ASP A 164 8.18 17.41 3.23
C ASP A 164 6.71 17.74 3.45
N ARG A 165 5.98 17.99 2.36
CA ARG A 165 4.55 18.28 2.36
C ARG A 165 3.74 17.10 2.89
N ASP A 166 4.08 15.88 2.48
CA ASP A 166 3.36 14.67 2.83
C ASP A 166 3.65 14.25 4.27
N ILE A 167 4.90 14.34 4.73
CA ILE A 167 5.27 14.11 6.13
C ILE A 167 4.58 15.12 7.05
N CYS A 168 4.56 16.41 6.68
CA CYS A 168 3.84 17.42 7.45
C CYS A 168 2.34 17.10 7.57
N ALA A 169 1.71 16.64 6.48
CA ALA A 169 0.31 16.25 6.48
C ALA A 169 0.08 15.01 7.36
N MET A 170 0.94 14.00 7.26
CA MET A 170 0.90 12.80 8.11
C MET A 170 1.01 13.18 9.59
N TYR A 171 1.99 14.00 9.97
CA TYR A 171 2.14 14.49 11.35
C TYR A 171 0.89 15.22 11.85
N SER A 172 0.31 16.10 11.04
CA SER A 172 -0.87 16.88 11.42
C SER A 172 -2.11 16.04 11.73
N VAL A 173 -2.19 14.81 11.21
CA VAL A 173 -3.34 13.90 11.38
C VAL A 173 -3.04 12.79 12.38
N PHE A 174 -1.90 12.14 12.20
CA PHE A 174 -1.48 10.97 12.98
C PHE A 174 -0.86 11.33 14.32
N GLY A 175 -0.41 12.59 14.49
CA GLY A 175 0.39 13.02 15.62
C GLY A 175 1.78 12.41 15.59
N GLU A 176 2.37 12.28 16.77
CA GLU A 176 3.72 11.74 16.91
C GLU A 176 3.74 10.23 16.67
N ARG A 177 4.48 9.82 15.64
CA ARG A 177 4.76 8.42 15.29
C ARG A 177 6.15 8.27 14.73
N ARG A 178 6.72 7.08 14.93
CA ARG A 178 7.92 6.66 14.20
C ARG A 178 7.57 6.41 12.75
N ALA A 179 8.52 6.72 11.89
CA ALA A 179 8.45 6.49 10.46
C ALA A 179 9.81 6.05 9.93
N CYS A 180 9.80 5.39 8.77
CA CYS A 180 10.99 5.02 8.04
C CYS A 180 10.84 5.46 6.58
N ALA A 181 11.82 6.20 6.09
CA ALA A 181 11.92 6.58 4.68
C ALA A 181 12.89 5.62 4.01
N VAL A 182 12.38 4.81 3.08
CA VAL A 182 13.21 3.92 2.27
C VAL A 182 13.30 4.51 0.87
N ARG A 183 14.51 4.77 0.40
CA ARG A 183 14.76 5.41 -0.90
C ARG A 183 15.63 4.57 -1.80
N GLU A 184 15.45 4.75 -3.11
CA GLU A 184 16.32 4.17 -4.14
C GLU A 184 16.48 2.64 -4.00
N ILE A 185 15.38 1.97 -3.66
CA ILE A 185 15.33 0.51 -3.41
C ILE A 185 15.90 -0.24 -4.62
N THR A 186 16.79 -1.19 -4.36
CA THR A 186 17.59 -2.00 -5.31
C THR A 186 18.71 -1.24 -6.06
N LYS A 187 18.79 0.09 -5.94
CA LYS A 187 19.79 0.91 -6.65
C LYS A 187 21.06 1.10 -5.80
N VAL A 188 22.07 1.77 -6.35
CA VAL A 188 23.40 1.96 -5.70
C VAL A 188 23.31 2.72 -4.36
N HIS A 189 22.30 3.58 -4.20
CA HIS A 189 22.12 4.42 -3.01
C HIS A 189 20.89 3.99 -2.18
N GLU A 190 20.59 2.69 -2.14
CA GLU A 190 19.54 2.15 -1.28
C GLU A 190 19.80 2.51 0.19
N GLU A 191 18.81 3.13 0.83
CA GLU A 191 18.91 3.59 2.21
C GLU A 191 17.55 3.53 2.91
N ALA A 192 17.56 3.12 4.17
CA ALA A 192 16.42 3.17 5.08
C ALA A 192 16.75 4.10 6.25
N THR A 193 16.04 5.22 6.35
CA THR A 193 16.27 6.24 7.38
C THR A 193 15.08 6.29 8.33
N GLU A 194 15.29 5.94 9.59
CA GLU A 194 14.29 6.12 10.64
C GLU A 194 14.22 7.57 11.11
N PHE A 195 13.00 8.04 11.38
CA PHE A 195 12.73 9.37 11.90
C PHE A 195 11.40 9.41 12.64
N ASN A 196 11.15 10.51 13.34
CA ASN A 196 9.83 10.81 13.89
C ASN A 196 9.11 11.80 12.99
N LEU A 197 7.80 11.65 12.82
CA LEU A 197 7.01 12.55 11.97
C LEU A 197 7.16 14.03 12.35
N SER A 198 7.31 14.35 13.65
CA SER A 198 7.56 15.71 14.13
C SER A 198 8.88 16.32 13.64
N ASN A 199 9.91 15.50 13.42
CA ASN A 199 11.24 15.95 13.00
C ASN A 199 11.34 16.16 11.48
N GLY A 200 10.43 15.55 10.71
CA GLY A 200 10.56 15.50 9.26
C GLY A 200 11.70 14.59 8.80
N LEU A 201 11.90 14.52 7.48
CA LEU A 201 13.05 13.83 6.88
C LEU A 201 14.15 14.85 6.56
N SER A 202 15.30 14.70 7.20
CA SER A 202 16.48 15.53 6.95
C SER A 202 17.21 15.14 5.66
N GLY A 203 18.04 16.04 5.14
CA GLY A 203 18.88 15.77 3.97
C GLY A 203 18.22 16.12 2.63
N GLU A 204 18.96 15.86 1.55
CA GLU A 204 18.51 16.15 0.19
C GLU A 204 17.55 15.06 -0.33
N LYS A 205 16.36 15.48 -0.77
CA LYS A 205 15.33 14.58 -1.28
C LYS A 205 15.48 14.36 -2.77
N ARG A 206 16.17 13.27 -3.15
CA ARG A 206 16.28 12.79 -4.54
C ARG A 206 15.90 11.33 -4.65
N GLY A 207 15.40 10.96 -5.83
CA GLY A 207 14.99 9.59 -6.13
C GLY A 207 13.56 9.28 -5.71
N GLU A 208 13.24 8.00 -5.65
CA GLU A 208 11.91 7.49 -5.30
C GLU A 208 11.86 7.03 -3.85
N TYR A 209 10.76 7.32 -3.15
CA TYR A 209 10.61 7.02 -1.74
C TYR A 209 9.38 6.17 -1.46
N VAL A 210 9.55 5.24 -0.52
CA VAL A 210 8.45 4.63 0.23
C VAL A 210 8.58 5.10 1.68
N ILE A 211 7.52 5.72 2.19
CA ILE A 211 7.42 6.10 3.61
C ILE A 211 6.56 5.07 4.33
N LEU A 212 7.12 4.49 5.39
CA LEU A 212 6.41 3.64 6.32
C LEU A 212 6.15 4.39 7.61
N VAL A 213 4.92 4.33 8.11
CA VAL A 213 4.51 4.97 9.35
C VAL A 213 4.02 3.90 10.32
N GLU A 214 4.44 4.02 11.57
CA GLU A 214 4.03 3.12 12.64
C GLU A 214 2.50 3.13 12.82
N GLY A 215 1.95 1.98 13.18
CA GLY A 215 0.55 1.87 13.56
C GLY A 215 0.20 2.79 14.73
N ALA A 216 -1.08 3.13 14.86
CA ALA A 216 -1.59 3.77 16.05
C ALA A 216 -1.28 2.89 17.26
N LYS A 217 -0.76 3.49 18.33
CA LYS A 217 -0.79 2.84 19.63
C LYS A 217 -2.25 2.58 19.99
N GLU A 218 -2.51 1.51 20.74
CA GLU A 218 -3.85 1.28 21.28
C GLU A 218 -4.33 2.57 21.96
N CYS A 219 -5.36 3.19 21.38
CA CYS A 219 -6.00 4.31 22.01
C CYS A 219 -6.71 3.74 23.24
N GLU A 220 -6.26 4.13 24.43
CA GLU A 220 -7.04 3.88 25.65
C GLU A 220 -8.47 4.35 25.40
N ASN A 221 -9.44 3.48 25.68
CA ASN A 221 -10.85 3.84 25.56
C ASN A 221 -11.07 5.13 26.39
N PRO A 222 -11.62 6.22 25.82
CA PRO A 222 -11.78 7.47 26.55
C PRO A 222 -12.55 7.32 27.87
N LEU A 223 -13.43 6.32 27.97
CA LEU A 223 -14.14 5.96 29.19
C LEU A 223 -13.21 5.42 30.29
N ASN A 224 -11.99 4.98 29.96
CA ASN A 224 -10.95 4.63 30.93
C ASN A 224 -10.49 5.85 31.74
N LYS A 225 -10.76 7.08 31.29
CA LYS A 225 -10.53 8.31 32.08
C LYS A 225 -11.56 8.51 33.18
N LEU A 226 -12.75 7.89 33.07
CA LEU A 226 -13.74 7.89 34.12
C LEU A 226 -13.28 6.97 35.25
N THR A 227 -13.75 7.20 36.48
CA THR A 227 -13.59 6.20 37.54
C THR A 227 -14.22 4.86 37.13
N GLU A 228 -13.80 3.76 37.74
CA GLU A 228 -14.33 2.42 37.46
C GLU A 228 -15.86 2.39 37.61
N LYS A 229 -16.37 3.07 38.64
CA LYS A 229 -17.82 3.21 38.90
C LYS A 229 -18.52 3.99 37.79
N GLU A 230 -17.99 5.14 37.39
CA GLU A 230 -18.60 5.99 36.36
C GLU A 230 -18.60 5.33 34.97
N HIS A 231 -17.55 4.57 34.65
CA HIS A 231 -17.47 3.81 33.40
C HIS A 231 -18.52 2.68 33.37
N ILE A 232 -18.68 1.92 34.46
CA ILE A 232 -19.75 0.91 34.56
C ILE A 232 -21.13 1.57 34.44
N LEU A 233 -21.35 2.67 35.18
CA LEU A 233 -22.61 3.43 35.13
C LEU A 233 -22.90 4.00 33.74
N HIS A 234 -21.88 4.40 32.98
CA HIS A 234 -22.06 4.86 31.60
C HIS A 234 -22.70 3.77 30.73
N TYR A 235 -22.22 2.53 30.81
CA TYR A 235 -22.81 1.41 30.09
C TYR A 235 -24.20 1.01 30.61
N MET A 236 -24.41 1.04 31.93
CA MET A 236 -25.73 0.78 32.51
C MET A 236 -26.78 1.83 32.09
N ARG A 237 -26.40 3.11 32.04
CA ARG A 237 -27.26 4.19 31.49
C ARG A 237 -27.54 4.02 30.00
N GLY A 238 -26.62 3.36 29.28
CA GLY A 238 -26.80 2.95 27.88
C GLY A 238 -27.69 1.71 27.70
N GLY A 239 -28.27 1.16 28.76
CA GLY A 239 -29.22 0.04 28.72
C GLY A 239 -28.61 -1.35 28.87
N MET A 240 -27.29 -1.45 29.14
CA MET A 240 -26.67 -2.76 29.47
C MET A 240 -27.01 -3.18 30.89
N ASP A 241 -27.16 -4.48 31.13
CA ASP A 241 -27.26 -4.98 32.50
C ASP A 241 -25.93 -4.82 33.25
N LYS A 242 -25.97 -4.90 34.58
CA LYS A 242 -24.80 -4.71 35.45
C LYS A 242 -23.65 -5.68 35.12
N THR A 243 -23.96 -6.91 34.76
CA THR A 243 -22.95 -7.94 34.49
C THR A 243 -22.27 -7.70 33.15
N GLU A 244 -23.03 -7.30 32.14
CA GLU A 244 -22.56 -6.91 30.82
C GLU A 244 -21.75 -5.61 30.86
N ALA A 245 -22.22 -4.60 31.59
CA ALA A 245 -21.52 -3.33 31.79
C ALA A 245 -20.15 -3.54 32.44
N VAL A 246 -20.06 -4.37 33.49
CA VAL A 246 -18.79 -4.71 34.15
C VAL A 246 -17.87 -5.49 33.21
N LYS A 247 -18.39 -6.47 32.46
CA LYS A 247 -17.59 -7.24 31.49
C LYS A 247 -17.05 -6.35 30.38
N ARG A 248 -17.86 -5.39 29.90
CA ARG A 248 -17.48 -4.48 28.83
C ARG A 248 -16.43 -3.48 29.31
N ALA A 249 -16.67 -2.79 30.42
CA ALA A 249 -15.70 -1.87 31.01
C ALA A 249 -14.38 -2.56 31.40
N ALA A 250 -14.40 -3.84 31.83
CA ALA A 250 -13.18 -4.59 32.13
C ALA A 250 -12.36 -4.86 30.86
N LYS A 251 -13.04 -5.24 29.76
CA LYS A 251 -12.40 -5.40 28.44
C LYS A 251 -11.82 -4.08 27.93
N ASP A 252 -12.56 -2.99 28.05
CA ASP A 252 -12.12 -1.66 27.61
C ASP A 252 -10.92 -1.12 28.41
N ARG A 253 -10.80 -1.50 29.69
CA ARG A 253 -9.67 -1.17 30.59
C ARG A 253 -8.51 -2.17 30.56
N GLY A 254 -8.63 -3.29 29.84
CA GLY A 254 -7.61 -4.34 29.82
C GLY A 254 -7.42 -5.09 31.15
N VAL A 255 -8.43 -5.08 32.03
CA VAL A 255 -8.39 -5.73 33.36
C VAL A 255 -9.36 -6.91 33.43
N THR A 256 -9.25 -7.73 34.48
CA THR A 256 -10.15 -8.87 34.66
C THR A 256 -11.54 -8.43 35.14
N LYS A 257 -12.58 -9.20 34.81
CA LYS A 257 -13.95 -8.95 35.30
C LYS A 257 -14.01 -8.89 36.83
N SER A 258 -13.24 -9.75 37.52
CA SER A 258 -13.22 -9.83 38.99
C SER A 258 -12.65 -8.59 39.65
N GLU A 259 -11.67 -7.94 39.03
CA GLU A 259 -11.10 -6.68 39.52
C GLU A 259 -12.12 -5.55 39.43
N LEU A 260 -12.85 -5.47 38.30
CA LEU A 260 -13.82 -4.41 38.08
C LEU A 260 -15.15 -4.64 38.83
N TYR A 261 -15.51 -5.89 39.13
CA TYR A 261 -16.75 -6.24 39.84
C TYR A 261 -16.82 -5.63 41.23
N LYS A 262 -15.68 -5.45 41.92
CA LYS A 262 -15.60 -4.81 43.25
C LYS A 262 -16.18 -3.39 43.27
N PHE A 263 -16.01 -2.66 42.17
CA PHE A 263 -16.53 -1.30 42.04
C PHE A 263 -18.03 -1.29 41.70
N SER A 264 -18.60 -2.42 41.27
CA SER A 264 -20.02 -2.54 40.96
C SER A 264 -20.90 -2.89 42.15
N ILE A 265 -20.34 -3.25 43.32
CA ILE A 265 -21.13 -3.80 44.44
C ILE A 265 -22.25 -2.85 44.89
N ASP A 266 -22.01 -1.54 44.85
CA ASP A 266 -22.96 -0.50 45.28
C ASP A 266 -23.73 0.19 44.12
N LEU A 267 -23.65 -0.35 42.89
CA LEU A 267 -24.26 0.22 41.67
C LEU A 267 -25.57 -0.47 41.27
#